data_AF-A0A967DHM6-F1
#
_entry.id   AF-A0A967DHM6-F1
#
_cell.length_a   1.000
_cell.length_b   1.000
_cell.length_c   1.000
_cell.angle_alpha   90.00
_cell.angle_beta   90.00
_cell.angle_gamma   90.00
#
_symmetry.space_group_name_H-M   'P 1'
#
loop_
_entity.id
_entity.type
_entity.pdbx_description
1 polymer ?
#
loop_
_entity_poly.entity_id
_entity_poly.type
_entity_poly.pdbx_seq_one_letter_code
_entity_poly.pdbx_strand_id
1 'polypeptide(L)'
;MRTFVIVLALLAMGACSRKPAAEFSKLTNEATWKILSFNPVNASAQGLHQFEKTNFDTELDDLRFPSIQKQRNYLVELHKRMTEFDKDALSPEDRADYEVIATQIGLALFDTDIAQTWQHSPQTYVELVGTALFNPMVLEYAPKEERFRHIIARMEKLPGFLDTARRQLADSPQIWIEVAKEENQGNIALVDKTLREAVPESLKSSYDAAASTALDSLRAFSRFLETDLPNRRRGGSADWRLGTDKYATKFKLALATDRTPDQVLADAEGRLKAVRNTMLELATPLHSKWFPAHSNDTDKVIREVLDHIAQDHSTPQSYFADAGKYLEEARNFAQSKNLLTLPAGANLQVIPTPEFFRGIYGVGGFNPAPVLEPNLGAFFWITPVPATWSKERVESKLREYNAWNLRLLVVHEAMPGHYVQGEFANAVEPKQRRILRAVFANGPNVEGWAQYITQVMLDEGYLDQAPEMRLTMYKQELRVDANAILDIRLQTNRMTDDQAMNLMENLTFQEHEEAVAKLQRAKLSSTQLPTYFTGWRDWLRVRQHVTANGKNFTLRDFHDRALKEGAVPLPVLAQLLTGKPLN
;
A
#
# COMPACT_ATOMS: atom_id res chain seq x y z
N MET A 1 -75.41 -9.33 -12.76
CA MET A 1 -74.24 -9.97 -13.42
C MET A 1 -73.45 -8.86 -14.08
N ARG A 2 -72.17 -8.71 -13.70
CA ARG A 2 -71.35 -7.50 -13.84
C ARG A 2 -70.82 -7.29 -15.26
N THR A 3 -70.89 -6.04 -15.70
CA THR A 3 -70.31 -5.46 -16.93
C THR A 3 -68.79 -5.38 -16.81
N PHE A 4 -68.06 -5.85 -17.83
CA PHE A 4 -66.61 -5.72 -17.95
C PHE A 4 -66.24 -4.32 -18.44
N VAL A 5 -65.39 -3.60 -17.70
CA VAL A 5 -64.70 -2.38 -18.15
C VAL A 5 -63.24 -2.77 -18.37
N ILE A 6 -62.78 -2.65 -19.61
CA ILE A 6 -61.36 -2.75 -19.98
C ILE A 6 -60.71 -1.41 -19.67
N VAL A 7 -59.80 -1.39 -18.71
CA VAL A 7 -58.89 -0.26 -18.48
C VAL A 7 -57.61 -0.53 -19.27
N LEU A 8 -57.43 0.19 -20.38
CA LEU A 8 -56.13 0.31 -21.03
C LEU A 8 -55.22 1.16 -20.14
N ALA A 9 -54.27 0.54 -19.46
CA ALA A 9 -53.15 1.24 -18.87
C ALA A 9 -52.14 1.59 -19.98
N LEU A 10 -52.05 2.87 -20.31
CA LEU A 10 -50.93 3.45 -21.05
C LEU A 10 -49.66 3.28 -20.20
N LEU A 11 -48.90 2.23 -20.48
CA LEU A 11 -47.49 2.12 -20.11
C LEU A 11 -46.72 3.16 -20.93
N ALA A 12 -46.56 4.35 -20.38
CA ALA A 12 -45.50 5.24 -20.81
C ALA A 12 -44.17 4.56 -20.45
N MET A 13 -43.56 3.88 -21.43
CA MET A 13 -42.14 3.56 -21.39
C MET A 13 -41.40 4.90 -21.41
N GLY A 14 -41.13 5.45 -20.23
CA GLY A 14 -40.12 6.48 -20.08
C GLY A 14 -38.79 5.83 -20.49
N ALA A 15 -38.38 6.06 -21.73
CA ALA A 15 -36.98 5.87 -22.09
C ALA A 15 -36.19 6.79 -21.17
N CYS A 16 -35.55 6.24 -20.13
CA CYS A 16 -34.51 6.96 -19.40
C CYS A 16 -33.46 7.34 -20.46
N SER A 17 -33.48 8.60 -20.90
CA SER A 17 -32.45 9.13 -21.77
C SER A 17 -31.13 9.01 -21.02
N ARG A 18 -30.23 8.13 -21.50
CA ARG A 18 -28.89 7.97 -20.92
C ARG A 18 -28.16 9.31 -20.97
N LYS A 19 -27.39 9.63 -19.92
CA LYS A 19 -26.66 10.90 -19.86
C LYS A 19 -25.59 10.97 -20.95
N PRO A 20 -25.27 12.18 -21.48
CA PRO A 20 -24.19 12.34 -22.45
C PRO A 20 -22.85 11.93 -21.86
N ALA A 21 -22.04 11.17 -22.60
CA ALA A 21 -20.70 10.74 -22.17
C ALA A 21 -19.80 11.92 -21.77
N ALA A 22 -19.95 13.08 -22.43
CA ALA A 22 -19.20 14.30 -22.15
C ALA A 22 -19.42 14.85 -20.72
N GLU A 23 -20.48 14.47 -20.02
CA GLU A 23 -20.73 14.88 -18.64
C GLU A 23 -20.04 13.98 -17.60
N PHE A 24 -19.51 12.82 -18.02
CA PHE A 24 -18.94 11.85 -17.10
C PHE A 24 -17.68 12.38 -16.39
N SER A 25 -16.75 13.00 -17.11
CA SER A 25 -15.53 13.54 -16.51
C SER A 25 -15.82 14.67 -15.51
N LYS A 26 -16.96 15.38 -15.65
CA LYS A 26 -17.42 16.35 -14.66
C LYS A 26 -17.89 15.66 -13.38
N LEU A 27 -18.70 14.60 -13.51
CA LEU A 27 -19.14 13.79 -12.37
C LEU A 27 -17.96 13.21 -11.59
N THR A 28 -16.99 12.62 -12.27
CA THR A 28 -15.84 11.99 -11.62
C THR A 28 -14.91 12.99 -10.96
N ASN A 29 -14.72 14.17 -11.57
CA ASN A 29 -14.00 15.27 -10.94
C ASN A 29 -14.71 15.74 -9.65
N GLU A 30 -16.01 16.04 -9.71
CA GLU A 30 -16.79 16.42 -8.51
C GLU A 30 -16.71 15.33 -7.41
N ALA A 31 -16.81 14.06 -7.81
CA ALA A 31 -16.71 12.93 -6.90
C ALA A 31 -15.35 12.82 -6.22
N THR A 32 -14.27 12.99 -6.97
CA THR A 32 -12.89 12.90 -6.44
C THR A 32 -12.67 13.90 -5.32
N TRP A 33 -13.00 15.16 -5.56
CA TRP A 33 -12.90 16.22 -4.54
C TRP A 33 -13.82 15.96 -3.35
N LYS A 34 -15.05 15.51 -3.61
CA LYS A 34 -16.01 15.27 -2.53
C LYS A 34 -15.60 14.10 -1.64
N ILE A 35 -15.11 13.00 -2.21
CA ILE A 35 -14.62 11.83 -1.47
C ILE A 35 -13.41 12.21 -0.61
N LEU A 36 -12.44 12.94 -1.17
CA LEU A 36 -11.31 13.47 -0.39
C LEU A 36 -11.79 14.33 0.78
N SER A 37 -12.80 15.19 0.56
CA SER A 37 -13.30 16.11 1.58
C SER A 37 -13.88 15.46 2.83
N PHE A 38 -14.22 14.17 2.77
CA PHE A 38 -14.75 13.44 3.92
C PHE A 38 -13.69 13.08 4.96
N ASN A 39 -12.42 13.08 4.57
CA ASN A 39 -11.29 12.66 5.40
C ASN A 39 -10.24 13.78 5.45
N PRO A 40 -10.47 14.87 6.22
CA PRO A 40 -9.55 16.01 6.33
C PRO A 40 -8.09 15.64 6.58
N VAL A 41 -7.80 14.62 7.38
CA VAL A 41 -6.43 14.17 7.67
C VAL A 41 -5.77 13.67 6.39
N ASN A 42 -6.42 12.75 5.67
CA ASN A 42 -5.90 12.26 4.39
C ASN A 42 -5.87 13.37 3.33
N ALA A 43 -6.89 14.23 3.27
CA ALA A 43 -6.95 15.34 2.34
C ALA A 43 -5.75 16.29 2.51
N SER A 44 -5.44 16.70 3.74
CA SER A 44 -4.26 17.52 4.04
C SER A 44 -2.95 16.82 3.68
N ALA A 45 -2.87 15.49 3.87
CA ALA A 45 -1.69 14.71 3.49
C ALA A 45 -1.48 14.65 1.97
N GLN A 46 -2.54 14.79 1.19
CA GLN A 46 -2.50 14.89 -0.27
C GLN A 46 -2.29 16.33 -0.78
N GLY A 47 -2.16 17.32 0.11
CA GLY A 47 -2.02 18.74 -0.23
C GLY A 47 -3.35 19.51 -0.38
N LEU A 48 -4.48 18.93 0.06
CA LEU A 48 -5.77 19.62 0.11
C LEU A 48 -5.94 20.29 1.47
N HIS A 49 -5.41 21.51 1.61
CA HIS A 49 -5.45 22.27 2.87
C HIS A 49 -6.80 22.96 3.13
N GLN A 50 -7.49 23.39 2.06
CA GLN A 50 -8.79 24.04 2.17
C GLN A 50 -9.79 23.47 1.16
N PHE A 51 -11.01 23.19 1.61
CA PHE A 51 -12.12 22.82 0.75
C PHE A 51 -13.41 23.48 1.22
N GLU A 52 -14.13 24.11 0.30
CA GLU A 52 -15.27 24.97 0.59
C GLU A 52 -14.92 26.04 1.65
N LYS A 53 -15.40 25.92 2.89
CA LYS A 53 -15.12 26.86 4.00
C LYS A 53 -14.33 26.22 5.14
N THR A 54 -13.82 25.00 4.95
CA THR A 54 -13.15 24.23 5.99
C THR A 54 -11.64 24.22 5.76
N ASN A 55 -10.87 24.52 6.81
CA ASN A 55 -9.43 24.29 6.85
C ASN A 55 -9.16 22.86 7.31
N PHE A 56 -8.70 21.99 6.43
CA PHE A 56 -8.44 20.58 6.74
C PHE A 56 -7.20 20.35 7.60
N ASP A 57 -6.25 21.29 7.62
CA ASP A 57 -5.06 21.15 8.46
C ASP A 57 -5.38 21.18 9.96
N THR A 58 -6.49 21.81 10.33
CA THR A 58 -6.95 21.90 11.72
C THR A 58 -7.97 20.83 12.12
N GLU A 59 -8.45 20.03 11.17
CA GLU A 59 -9.53 19.05 11.39
C GLU A 59 -8.99 17.62 11.57
N LEU A 60 -9.79 16.80 12.25
CA LEU A 60 -9.66 15.33 12.29
C LEU A 60 -10.78 14.72 11.44
N ASP A 61 -10.59 13.48 11.02
CA ASP A 61 -11.64 12.73 10.33
C ASP A 61 -12.83 12.48 11.26
N ASP A 62 -14.04 12.71 10.75
CA ASP A 62 -15.28 12.52 11.51
C ASP A 62 -15.76 11.07 11.38
N LEU A 63 -15.29 10.23 12.29
CA LEU A 63 -15.66 8.82 12.37
C LEU A 63 -16.95 8.55 13.15
N ARG A 64 -17.75 9.58 13.49
CA ARG A 64 -19.05 9.35 14.16
C ARG A 64 -20.02 8.66 13.20
N PHE A 65 -20.85 7.75 13.71
CA PHE A 65 -21.82 7.00 12.90
C PHE A 65 -22.69 7.86 11.94
N PRO A 66 -23.22 9.04 12.34
CA PRO A 66 -23.94 9.90 11.39
C PRO A 66 -23.09 10.41 10.22
N SER A 67 -21.80 10.66 10.44
CA SER A 67 -20.85 11.04 9.40
C SER A 67 -20.56 9.85 8.48
N ILE A 68 -20.29 8.67 9.05
CA ILE A 68 -20.11 7.42 8.29
C ILE A 68 -21.33 7.16 7.38
N GLN A 69 -22.55 7.30 7.91
CA GLN A 69 -23.77 7.13 7.12
C GLN A 69 -23.93 8.19 6.03
N LYS A 70 -23.53 9.43 6.29
CA LYS A 70 -23.51 10.49 5.27
C LYS A 70 -22.55 10.14 4.12
N GLN A 71 -21.35 9.65 4.43
CA GLN A 71 -20.37 9.21 3.43
C GLN A 71 -20.92 8.03 2.62
N ARG A 72 -21.43 7.01 3.32
CA ARG A 72 -22.07 5.83 2.71
C ARG A 72 -23.18 6.22 1.73
N ASN A 73 -24.11 7.08 2.16
CA ASN A 73 -25.23 7.51 1.33
C ASN A 73 -24.76 8.29 0.10
N TYR A 74 -23.72 9.11 0.24
CA TYR A 74 -23.11 9.79 -0.89
C TYR A 74 -22.53 8.79 -1.91
N LEU A 75 -21.80 7.76 -1.44
CA LEU A 75 -21.19 6.75 -2.31
C LEU A 75 -22.25 5.89 -3.04
N VAL A 76 -23.34 5.53 -2.35
CA VAL A 76 -24.48 4.82 -2.97
C VAL A 76 -25.13 5.67 -4.05
N GLU A 77 -25.39 6.95 -3.78
CA GLU A 77 -25.99 7.85 -4.78
C GLU A 77 -25.02 8.14 -5.94
N LEU A 78 -23.72 8.29 -5.66
CA LEU A 78 -22.70 8.43 -6.70
C LEU A 78 -22.67 7.19 -7.62
N HIS A 79 -22.68 5.98 -7.05
CA HIS A 79 -22.73 4.76 -7.83
C HIS A 79 -23.97 4.70 -8.73
N LYS A 80 -25.15 5.06 -8.18
CA LYS A 80 -26.39 5.16 -8.96
C LYS A 80 -26.29 6.18 -10.10
N ARG A 81 -25.71 7.36 -9.85
CA ARG A 81 -25.50 8.38 -10.90
C ARG A 81 -24.54 7.88 -11.99
N MET A 82 -23.55 7.07 -11.64
CA MET A 82 -22.63 6.47 -12.61
C MET A 82 -23.34 5.47 -13.53
N THR A 83 -24.32 4.70 -13.03
CA THR A 83 -25.06 3.72 -13.86
C THR A 83 -26.05 4.34 -14.84
N GLU A 84 -26.29 5.66 -14.75
CA GLU A 84 -27.08 6.42 -15.74
C GLU A 84 -26.31 6.68 -17.05
N PHE A 85 -25.00 6.44 -17.06
CA PHE A 85 -24.14 6.55 -18.24
C PHE A 85 -24.04 5.21 -18.96
N ASP A 86 -24.00 5.26 -20.29
CA ASP A 86 -23.64 4.09 -21.09
C ASP A 86 -22.13 3.88 -21.05
N LYS A 87 -21.67 2.88 -20.28
CA LYS A 87 -20.25 2.58 -20.11
C LYS A 87 -19.56 2.27 -21.45
N ASP A 88 -20.26 1.69 -22.42
CA ASP A 88 -19.71 1.34 -23.72
C ASP A 88 -19.62 2.55 -24.67
N ALA A 89 -20.36 3.63 -24.38
CA ALA A 89 -20.29 4.89 -25.11
C ALA A 89 -19.27 5.89 -24.51
N LEU A 90 -18.66 5.57 -23.37
CA LEU A 90 -17.58 6.38 -22.79
C LEU A 90 -16.31 6.28 -23.63
N SER A 91 -15.47 7.33 -23.57
CA SER A 91 -14.11 7.24 -24.11
C SER A 91 -13.32 6.14 -23.38
N PRO A 92 -12.27 5.56 -23.98
CA PRO A 92 -11.44 4.57 -23.29
C PRO A 92 -10.92 5.07 -21.93
N GLU A 93 -10.50 6.33 -21.88
CA GLU A 93 -10.03 6.98 -20.66
C GLU A 93 -11.13 7.14 -19.60
N ASP A 94 -12.31 7.62 -19.99
CA ASP A 94 -13.44 7.78 -19.07
C ASP A 94 -13.95 6.42 -18.56
N ARG A 95 -13.91 5.38 -19.40
CA ARG A 95 -14.21 4.02 -18.97
C ARG A 95 -13.19 3.49 -17.96
N ALA A 96 -11.91 3.82 -18.13
CA ALA A 96 -10.90 3.48 -17.12
C ALA A 96 -11.15 4.22 -15.79
N ASP A 97 -11.47 5.51 -15.85
CA ASP A 97 -11.80 6.32 -14.67
C ASP A 97 -13.08 5.82 -13.98
N TYR A 98 -14.05 5.30 -14.74
CA TYR A 98 -15.23 4.61 -14.22
C TYR A 98 -14.84 3.41 -13.35
N GLU A 99 -13.95 2.54 -13.86
CA GLU A 99 -13.54 1.33 -13.12
C GLU A 99 -12.78 1.68 -11.84
N VAL A 100 -11.90 2.70 -11.90
CA VAL A 100 -11.18 3.19 -10.72
C VAL A 100 -12.17 3.63 -9.64
N ILE A 101 -13.11 4.52 -9.96
CA ILE A 101 -14.09 5.01 -8.98
C ILE A 101 -15.03 3.90 -8.51
N ALA A 102 -15.49 3.03 -9.41
CA ALA A 102 -16.39 1.94 -9.04
C ALA A 102 -15.76 0.98 -8.03
N THR A 103 -14.47 0.65 -8.22
CA THR A 103 -13.71 -0.16 -7.26
C THR A 103 -13.59 0.55 -5.90
N GLN A 104 -13.30 1.85 -5.88
CA GLN A 104 -13.17 2.60 -4.61
C GLN A 104 -14.49 2.72 -3.87
N ILE A 105 -15.61 2.96 -4.58
CA ILE A 105 -16.94 2.93 -3.98
C ILE A 105 -17.20 1.54 -3.38
N GLY A 106 -16.91 0.48 -4.13
CA GLY A 106 -17.07 -0.90 -3.65
C GLY A 106 -16.27 -1.19 -2.39
N LEU A 107 -15.00 -0.79 -2.33
CA LEU A 107 -14.15 -0.96 -1.15
C LEU A 107 -14.67 -0.20 0.06
N ALA A 108 -15.04 1.07 -0.11
CA ALA A 108 -15.56 1.90 0.97
C ALA A 108 -16.91 1.39 1.51
N LEU A 109 -17.80 0.91 0.63
CA LEU A 109 -19.05 0.28 1.03
C LEU A 109 -18.84 -1.08 1.68
N PHE A 110 -17.90 -1.89 1.18
CA PHE A 110 -17.51 -3.15 1.82
C PHE A 110 -17.01 -2.90 3.24
N ASP A 111 -16.13 -1.92 3.43
CA ASP A 111 -15.64 -1.58 4.75
C ASP A 111 -16.76 -1.08 5.67
N THR A 112 -17.60 -0.16 5.18
CA THR A 112 -18.67 0.44 5.98
C THR A 112 -19.74 -0.59 6.39
N ASP A 113 -20.14 -1.47 5.47
CA ASP A 113 -21.32 -2.32 5.63
C ASP A 113 -21.01 -3.76 6.04
N ILE A 114 -19.81 -4.27 5.71
CA ILE A 114 -19.47 -5.69 5.85
C ILE A 114 -18.32 -5.88 6.82
N ALA A 115 -17.20 -5.16 6.65
CA ALA A 115 -16.03 -5.31 7.51
C ALA A 115 -16.18 -4.53 8.83
N GLN A 116 -16.89 -3.40 8.77
CA GLN A 116 -17.20 -2.50 9.88
C GLN A 116 -15.97 -2.19 10.73
N THR A 117 -14.83 -1.87 10.10
CA THR A 117 -13.58 -1.60 10.82
C THR A 117 -13.74 -0.47 11.84
N TRP A 118 -14.60 0.52 11.56
CA TRP A 118 -15.00 1.55 12.52
C TRP A 118 -15.63 1.02 13.83
N GLN A 119 -16.18 -0.20 13.85
CA GLN A 119 -16.68 -0.88 15.06
C GLN A 119 -15.72 -1.91 15.64
N HIS A 120 -14.86 -2.50 14.81
CA HIS A 120 -14.08 -3.69 15.20
C HIS A 120 -12.57 -3.46 15.28
N SER A 121 -12.05 -2.43 14.62
CA SER A 121 -10.61 -2.14 14.55
C SER A 121 -10.26 -0.91 15.38
N PRO A 122 -9.64 -1.08 16.56
CA PRO A 122 -9.06 0.05 17.28
C PRO A 122 -7.92 0.72 16.50
N GLN A 123 -7.23 0.00 15.59
CA GLN A 123 -6.17 0.54 14.73
C GLN A 123 -6.66 1.72 13.89
N THR A 124 -7.88 1.65 13.33
CA THR A 124 -8.50 2.75 12.56
C THR A 124 -8.45 4.09 13.31
N TYR A 125 -8.55 4.07 14.65
CA TYR A 125 -8.50 5.29 15.46
C TYR A 125 -7.07 5.70 15.81
N VAL A 126 -6.21 4.77 16.20
CA VAL A 126 -4.84 5.11 16.65
C VAL A 126 -3.93 5.47 15.48
N GLU A 127 -4.06 4.81 14.33
CA GLU A 127 -3.32 5.16 13.11
C GLU A 127 -3.73 6.56 12.60
N LEU A 128 -5.02 6.91 12.70
CA LEU A 128 -5.50 8.24 12.34
C LEU A 128 -4.87 9.32 13.23
N VAL A 129 -4.83 9.11 14.55
CA VAL A 129 -4.18 10.05 15.47
C VAL A 129 -2.72 10.26 15.12
N GLY A 130 -1.99 9.17 14.90
CA GLY A 130 -0.59 9.21 14.49
C GLY A 130 -0.43 10.05 13.23
N THR A 131 -1.13 9.68 12.15
CA THR A 131 -1.10 10.38 10.85
C THR A 131 -1.47 11.86 10.97
N ALA A 132 -2.50 12.19 11.75
CA ALA A 132 -3.02 13.54 11.91
C ALA A 132 -2.03 14.50 12.59
N LEU A 133 -1.28 14.01 13.58
CA LEU A 133 -0.28 14.82 14.27
C LEU A 133 1.06 14.81 13.54
N PHE A 134 1.36 13.68 12.90
CA PHE A 134 2.66 13.44 12.32
C PHE A 134 2.84 14.12 10.96
N ASN A 135 1.89 13.98 10.03
CA ASN A 135 2.07 14.50 8.67
C ASN A 135 2.33 16.02 8.63
N PRO A 136 1.63 16.88 9.40
CA PRO A 136 1.96 18.29 9.47
C PRO A 136 3.36 18.60 9.99
N MET A 137 4.00 17.69 10.73
CA MET A 137 5.37 17.88 11.19
C MET A 137 6.39 17.78 10.05
N VAL A 138 6.12 16.94 9.04
CA VAL A 138 7.11 16.62 7.98
C VAL A 138 6.75 17.13 6.60
N LEU A 139 5.46 17.28 6.29
CA LEU A 139 5.04 17.93 5.05
C LEU A 139 5.22 19.43 5.24
N GLU A 140 6.29 19.99 4.67
CA GLU A 140 6.64 21.40 4.80
C GLU A 140 5.76 22.34 3.94
N TYR A 141 4.45 22.09 3.91
CA TYR A 141 3.47 22.86 3.12
C TYR A 141 3.24 24.30 3.63
N ALA A 142 3.67 24.60 4.86
CA ALA A 142 3.54 25.90 5.50
C ALA A 142 4.73 26.17 6.45
N PRO A 143 4.95 27.43 6.88
CA PRO A 143 5.94 27.76 7.90
C PRO A 143 5.78 26.90 9.15
N LYS A 144 6.91 26.52 9.77
CA LYS A 144 6.94 25.59 10.92
C LYS A 144 5.97 26.00 12.04
N GLU A 145 5.91 27.28 12.39
CA GLU A 145 4.95 27.76 13.40
C GLU A 145 3.49 27.52 13.02
N GLU A 146 3.12 27.75 11.76
CA GLU A 146 1.75 27.52 11.28
C GLU A 146 1.39 26.04 11.33
N ARG A 147 2.29 25.17 10.88
CA ARG A 147 2.11 23.71 10.99
C ARG A 147 1.96 23.25 12.44
N PHE A 148 2.71 23.83 13.38
CA PHE A 148 2.53 23.53 14.80
C PHE A 148 1.20 24.06 15.37
N ARG A 149 0.66 25.19 14.88
CA ARG A 149 -0.71 25.61 15.22
C ARG A 149 -1.75 24.58 14.73
N HIS A 150 -1.55 24.00 13.54
CA HIS A 150 -2.40 22.91 13.03
C HIS A 150 -2.34 21.65 13.91
N ILE A 151 -1.13 21.24 14.31
CA ILE A 151 -0.91 20.12 15.24
C ILE A 151 -1.63 20.38 16.58
N ILE A 152 -1.47 21.58 17.16
CA ILE A 152 -2.15 21.97 18.40
C ILE A 152 -3.67 21.87 18.26
N ALA A 153 -4.24 22.44 17.18
CA ALA A 153 -5.68 22.39 16.93
C ALA A 153 -6.21 20.95 16.79
N ARG A 154 -5.43 20.03 16.19
CA ARG A 154 -5.77 18.61 16.12
C ARG A 154 -5.66 17.93 17.48
N MET A 155 -4.62 18.23 18.26
CA MET A 155 -4.45 17.70 19.63
C MET A 155 -5.63 18.06 20.54
N GLU A 156 -6.13 19.30 20.46
CA GLU A 156 -7.29 19.77 21.22
C GLU A 156 -8.57 18.98 20.93
N LYS A 157 -8.66 18.32 19.77
CA LYS A 157 -9.81 17.50 19.36
C LYS A 157 -9.69 16.03 19.76
N LEU A 158 -8.50 15.56 20.14
CA LEU A 158 -8.25 14.16 20.50
C LEU A 158 -9.12 13.64 21.65
N PRO A 159 -9.42 14.41 22.72
CA PRO A 159 -10.29 13.92 23.79
C PRO A 159 -11.68 13.50 23.27
N GLY A 160 -12.31 14.33 22.43
CA GLY A 160 -13.62 14.03 21.85
C GLY A 160 -13.58 12.91 20.81
N PHE A 161 -12.51 12.86 20.01
CA PHE A 161 -12.28 11.80 19.03
C PHE A 161 -12.13 10.43 19.70
N LEU A 162 -11.26 10.30 20.70
CA LEU A 162 -11.02 9.04 21.41
C LEU A 162 -12.20 8.62 22.28
N ASP A 163 -12.99 9.57 22.80
CA ASP A 163 -14.25 9.24 23.46
C ASP A 163 -15.30 8.68 22.47
N THR A 164 -15.34 9.19 21.24
CA THR A 164 -16.14 8.59 20.16
C THR A 164 -15.68 7.16 19.87
N ALA A 165 -14.38 6.94 19.73
CA ALA A 165 -13.79 5.60 19.52
C ALA A 165 -14.23 4.63 20.63
N ARG A 166 -14.08 5.02 21.90
CA ARG A 166 -14.52 4.22 23.06
C ARG A 166 -16.01 3.92 23.05
N ARG A 167 -16.87 4.76 22.47
CA ARG A 167 -18.31 4.48 22.38
C ARG A 167 -18.64 3.53 21.23
N GLN A 168 -18.00 3.70 20.09
CA GLN A 168 -18.31 2.96 18.86
C GLN A 168 -17.71 1.55 18.80
N LEU A 169 -16.50 1.34 19.35
CA LEU A 169 -15.85 0.03 19.32
C LEU A 169 -16.72 -1.03 20.01
N ALA A 170 -17.26 -1.97 19.23
CA ALA A 170 -18.26 -2.94 19.68
C ALA A 170 -17.61 -4.17 20.31
N ASP A 171 -16.53 -4.64 19.71
CA ASP A 171 -15.60 -5.69 20.11
C ASP A 171 -14.35 -5.57 19.21
N SER A 172 -13.36 -6.44 19.36
CA SER A 172 -12.17 -6.48 18.49
C SER A 172 -11.43 -7.82 18.65
N PRO A 173 -10.82 -8.38 17.59
CA PRO A 173 -9.89 -9.50 17.70
C PRO A 173 -8.71 -9.16 18.63
N GLN A 174 -8.27 -10.11 19.47
CA GLN A 174 -7.22 -9.85 20.46
C GLN A 174 -5.92 -9.28 19.83
N ILE A 175 -5.50 -9.84 18.70
CA ILE A 175 -4.29 -9.36 18.00
C ILE A 175 -4.41 -7.90 17.55
N TRP A 176 -5.61 -7.45 17.17
CA TRP A 176 -5.86 -6.05 16.80
C TRP A 176 -5.80 -5.13 18.02
N ILE A 177 -6.27 -5.60 19.18
CA ILE A 177 -6.15 -4.88 20.45
C ILE A 177 -4.68 -4.72 20.86
N GLU A 178 -3.89 -5.79 20.82
CA GLU A 178 -2.48 -5.73 21.22
C GLU A 178 -1.69 -4.76 20.34
N VAL A 179 -1.87 -4.84 19.02
CA VAL A 179 -1.18 -3.94 18.08
C VAL A 179 -1.63 -2.49 18.26
N ALA A 180 -2.94 -2.25 18.43
CA ALA A 180 -3.42 -0.90 18.70
C ALA A 180 -2.89 -0.32 20.02
N LYS A 181 -2.61 -1.16 21.04
CA LYS A 181 -1.95 -0.71 22.27
C LYS A 181 -0.52 -0.25 21.99
N GLU A 182 0.25 -1.02 21.21
CA GLU A 182 1.62 -0.67 20.82
C GLU A 182 1.64 0.63 20.00
N GLU A 183 0.78 0.76 18.99
CA GLU A 183 0.64 1.97 18.18
C GLU A 183 0.24 3.19 19.01
N ASN A 184 -0.68 3.02 19.97
CA ASN A 184 -1.06 4.11 20.86
C ASN A 184 0.07 4.55 21.80
N GLN A 185 0.95 3.64 22.21
CA GLN A 185 2.19 4.03 22.92
C GLN A 185 3.12 4.84 22.01
N GLY A 186 3.18 4.49 20.72
CA GLY A 186 3.85 5.31 19.70
C GLY A 186 3.28 6.72 19.63
N ASN A 187 1.96 6.88 19.62
CA ASN A 187 1.30 8.19 19.64
C ASN A 187 1.60 9.00 20.92
N ILE A 188 1.65 8.34 22.08
CA ILE A 188 2.04 8.98 23.34
C ILE A 188 3.49 9.50 23.24
N ALA A 189 4.41 8.70 22.71
CA ALA A 189 5.80 9.13 22.51
C ALA A 189 5.95 10.24 21.46
N LEU A 190 5.13 10.22 20.40
CA LEU A 190 5.06 11.28 19.39
C LEU A 190 4.71 12.62 20.05
N VAL A 191 3.66 12.66 20.88
CA VAL A 191 3.23 13.88 21.58
C VAL A 191 4.22 14.28 22.69
N ASP A 192 4.65 13.34 23.52
CA ASP A 192 5.40 13.69 24.73
C ASP A 192 6.88 13.97 24.49
N LYS A 193 7.46 13.43 23.42
CA LYS A 193 8.87 13.59 23.07
C LYS A 193 9.05 14.31 21.75
N THR A 194 8.65 13.66 20.64
CA THR A 194 9.02 14.09 19.29
C THR A 194 8.51 15.49 18.96
N LEU A 195 7.20 15.72 19.15
CA LEU A 195 6.56 17.00 18.87
C LEU A 195 6.92 18.05 19.93
N ARG A 196 7.06 17.63 21.21
CA ARG A 196 7.48 18.51 22.31
C ARG A 196 8.88 19.06 22.12
N GLU A 197 9.82 18.26 21.61
CA GLU A 197 11.19 18.70 21.29
C GLU A 197 11.22 19.62 20.07
N ALA A 198 10.33 19.37 19.10
CA ALA A 198 10.31 20.10 17.84
C ALA A 198 9.50 21.42 17.87
N VAL A 199 8.65 21.65 18.87
CA VAL A 199 7.75 22.82 18.93
C VAL A 199 8.52 24.16 18.97
N PRO A 200 8.11 25.16 18.19
CA PRO A 200 8.66 26.52 18.28
C PRO A 200 8.46 27.14 19.68
N GLU A 201 9.44 27.92 20.13
CA GLU A 201 9.43 28.56 21.46
C GLU A 201 8.15 29.38 21.70
N SER A 202 7.69 30.10 20.66
CA SER A 202 6.49 30.94 20.65
C SER A 202 5.19 30.17 20.89
N LEU A 203 5.19 28.86 20.70
CA LEU A 203 4.00 28.00 20.82
C LEU A 203 4.09 27.01 21.99
N LYS A 204 5.19 26.99 22.76
CA LYS A 204 5.39 26.02 23.84
C LYS A 204 4.24 25.97 24.85
N SER A 205 3.79 27.12 25.33
CA SER A 205 2.69 27.16 26.32
C SER A 205 1.37 26.64 25.78
N SER A 206 1.02 26.98 24.54
CA SER A 206 -0.19 26.47 23.87
C SER A 206 -0.08 24.96 23.59
N TYR A 207 1.11 24.53 23.16
CA TYR A 207 1.41 23.12 22.95
C TYR A 207 1.27 22.32 24.25
N ASP A 208 1.86 22.77 25.36
CA ASP A 208 1.82 22.07 26.64
C ASP A 208 0.39 21.92 27.17
N ALA A 209 -0.45 22.94 27.00
CA ALA A 209 -1.86 22.89 27.37
C ALA A 209 -2.64 21.84 26.55
N ALA A 210 -2.49 21.85 25.22
CA ALA A 210 -3.13 20.88 24.34
C ALA A 210 -2.59 19.46 24.56
N ALA A 211 -1.27 19.31 24.67
CA ALA A 211 -0.59 18.04 24.87
C ALA A 211 -1.00 17.37 26.18
N SER A 212 -1.19 18.13 27.28
CA SER A 212 -1.66 17.55 28.55
C SER A 212 -2.98 16.81 28.39
N THR A 213 -3.98 17.45 27.78
CA THR A 213 -5.32 16.85 27.60
C THR A 213 -5.31 15.71 26.58
N ALA A 214 -4.51 15.82 25.52
CA ALA A 214 -4.29 14.76 24.54
C ALA A 214 -3.65 13.52 25.18
N LEU A 215 -2.57 13.69 25.95
CA LEU A 215 -1.86 12.60 26.62
C LEU A 215 -2.75 11.87 27.63
N ASP A 216 -3.56 12.60 28.40
CA ASP A 216 -4.50 11.98 29.34
C ASP A 216 -5.55 11.14 28.61
N SER A 217 -6.04 11.62 27.46
CA SER A 217 -7.00 10.90 26.62
C SER A 217 -6.38 9.67 25.95
N LEU A 218 -5.14 9.76 25.47
CA LEU A 218 -4.39 8.63 24.91
C LEU A 218 -4.13 7.56 25.98
N ARG A 219 -3.70 7.95 27.18
CA ARG A 219 -3.50 7.02 28.31
C ARG A 219 -4.82 6.38 28.75
N ALA A 220 -5.92 7.14 28.75
CA ALA A 220 -7.25 6.60 29.02
C ALA A 220 -7.70 5.61 27.94
N PHE A 221 -7.35 5.87 26.67
CA PHE A 221 -7.60 4.94 25.58
C PHE A 221 -6.77 3.66 25.71
N SER A 222 -5.49 3.74 26.09
CA SER A 222 -4.67 2.55 26.39
C SER A 222 -5.31 1.69 27.48
N ARG A 223 -5.78 2.31 28.58
CA ARG A 223 -6.52 1.57 29.62
C ARG A 223 -7.77 0.91 29.05
N PHE A 224 -8.56 1.64 28.26
CA PHE A 224 -9.74 1.09 27.60
C PHE A 224 -9.43 -0.14 26.72
N LEU A 225 -8.34 -0.10 25.93
CA LEU A 225 -7.89 -1.23 25.12
C LEU A 225 -7.45 -2.42 25.98
N GLU A 226 -6.89 -2.17 27.16
CA GLU A 226 -6.41 -3.21 28.07
C GLU A 226 -7.53 -3.84 28.91
N THR A 227 -8.47 -3.04 29.42
CA THR A 227 -9.44 -3.48 30.44
C THR A 227 -10.86 -3.64 29.94
N ASP A 228 -11.31 -2.79 29.02
CA ASP A 228 -12.72 -2.72 28.65
C ASP A 228 -12.99 -3.43 27.32
N LEU A 229 -12.25 -3.09 26.26
CA LEU A 229 -12.49 -3.61 24.91
C LEU A 229 -12.39 -5.14 24.82
N PRO A 230 -11.41 -5.83 25.46
CA PRO A 230 -11.33 -7.29 25.43
C PRO A 230 -12.54 -7.99 26.04
N ASN A 231 -13.30 -7.30 26.89
CA ASN A 231 -14.50 -7.79 27.55
C ASN A 231 -15.79 -7.42 26.81
N ARG A 232 -15.72 -6.59 25.76
CA ARG A 232 -16.90 -6.27 24.95
C ARG A 232 -17.21 -7.40 23.98
N ARG A 233 -18.50 -7.72 23.87
CA ARG A 233 -19.04 -8.74 22.97
C ARG A 233 -20.25 -8.24 22.18
N ARG A 234 -20.37 -6.92 22.01
CA ARG A 234 -21.54 -6.30 21.35
C ARG A 234 -21.62 -6.66 19.86
N GLY A 235 -20.50 -7.07 19.25
CA GLY A 235 -20.41 -7.53 17.86
C GLY A 235 -20.40 -9.05 17.66
N GLY A 236 -20.57 -9.86 18.72
CA GLY A 236 -20.63 -11.32 18.60
C GLY A 236 -19.29 -12.07 18.61
N SER A 237 -18.17 -11.38 18.93
CA SER A 237 -16.78 -11.88 18.90
C SER A 237 -16.17 -11.83 17.49
N ALA A 238 -15.77 -10.62 17.08
CA ALA A 238 -15.06 -10.40 15.82
C ALA A 238 -13.87 -11.35 15.64
N ASP A 239 -13.86 -12.08 14.52
CA ASP A 239 -12.67 -12.76 13.99
C ASP A 239 -11.99 -11.81 12.98
N TRP A 240 -10.66 -11.76 13.00
CA TRP A 240 -9.89 -10.97 12.05
C TRP A 240 -9.91 -11.59 10.64
N ARG A 241 -10.31 -12.86 10.53
CA ARG A 241 -10.54 -13.55 9.25
C ARG A 241 -11.86 -13.14 8.63
N LEU A 242 -11.83 -12.76 7.36
CA LEU A 242 -13.06 -12.44 6.60
C LEU A 242 -13.90 -13.68 6.27
N GLY A 243 -13.27 -14.86 6.15
CA GLY A 243 -13.90 -16.04 5.57
C GLY A 243 -14.02 -15.96 4.04
N THR A 244 -14.32 -17.09 3.40
CA THR A 244 -14.25 -17.27 1.94
C THR A 244 -15.00 -16.20 1.14
N ASP A 245 -16.27 -15.97 1.43
CA ASP A 245 -17.14 -15.15 0.57
C ASP A 245 -16.83 -13.65 0.68
N LYS A 246 -16.65 -13.16 1.91
CA LYS A 246 -16.27 -11.77 2.18
C LYS A 246 -14.86 -11.50 1.66
N TYR A 247 -13.93 -12.43 1.84
CA TYR A 247 -12.58 -12.31 1.30
C TYR A 247 -12.59 -12.25 -0.23
N ALA A 248 -13.31 -13.15 -0.91
CA ALA A 248 -13.41 -13.13 -2.38
C ALA A 248 -14.00 -11.82 -2.91
N THR A 249 -14.99 -11.26 -2.21
CA THR A 249 -15.58 -9.96 -2.54
C THR A 249 -14.56 -8.83 -2.41
N LYS A 250 -13.88 -8.75 -1.25
CA LYS A 250 -12.84 -7.73 -1.03
C LYS A 250 -11.66 -7.91 -1.99
N PHE A 251 -11.26 -9.15 -2.26
CA PHE A 251 -10.15 -9.49 -3.17
C PHE A 251 -10.41 -8.98 -4.59
N LYS A 252 -11.62 -9.22 -5.12
CA LYS A 252 -12.02 -8.71 -6.44
C LYS A 252 -11.93 -7.18 -6.51
N LEU A 253 -12.39 -6.49 -5.46
CA LEU A 253 -12.36 -5.03 -5.39
C LEU A 253 -10.93 -4.51 -5.22
N ALA A 254 -10.22 -4.98 -4.20
CA ALA A 254 -8.88 -4.49 -3.83
C ALA A 254 -7.85 -4.77 -4.92
N LEU A 255 -7.90 -5.95 -5.52
CA LEU A 255 -6.92 -6.32 -6.53
C LEU A 255 -7.36 -5.92 -7.95
N ALA A 256 -8.66 -5.79 -8.20
CA ALA A 256 -9.21 -5.44 -9.51
C ALA A 256 -8.61 -6.26 -10.67
N THR A 257 -8.33 -7.54 -10.40
CA THR A 257 -7.85 -8.54 -11.36
C THR A 257 -9.02 -9.38 -11.88
N ASP A 258 -8.82 -10.06 -13.00
CA ASP A 258 -9.75 -11.02 -13.60
C ASP A 258 -9.63 -12.43 -13.00
N ARG A 259 -8.68 -12.64 -12.08
CA ARG A 259 -8.43 -13.91 -11.39
C ARG A 259 -9.14 -14.01 -10.05
N THR A 260 -9.56 -15.23 -9.69
CA THR A 260 -10.13 -15.54 -8.36
C THR A 260 -9.02 -15.75 -7.31
N PRO A 261 -9.35 -15.69 -6.00
CA PRO A 261 -8.41 -16.05 -4.95
C PRO A 261 -7.78 -17.44 -5.16
N ASP A 262 -8.57 -18.45 -5.54
CA ASP A 262 -8.06 -19.80 -5.74
C ASP A 262 -7.12 -19.92 -6.96
N GLN A 263 -7.37 -19.16 -8.03
CA GLN A 263 -6.46 -19.09 -9.18
C GLN A 263 -5.12 -18.43 -8.81
N VAL A 264 -5.16 -17.34 -8.06
CA VAL A 264 -3.96 -16.65 -7.57
C VAL A 264 -3.19 -17.53 -6.58
N LEU A 265 -3.89 -18.24 -5.69
CA LEU A 265 -3.30 -19.20 -4.76
C LEU A 265 -2.59 -20.33 -5.51
N ALA A 266 -3.24 -20.93 -6.51
CA ALA A 266 -2.67 -22.01 -7.30
C ALA A 266 -1.42 -21.57 -8.10
N ASP A 267 -1.43 -20.36 -8.68
CA ASP A 267 -0.27 -19.76 -9.35
C ASP A 267 0.88 -19.56 -8.35
N ALA A 268 0.61 -18.96 -7.18
CA ALA A 268 1.63 -18.72 -6.16
C ALA A 268 2.25 -20.03 -5.62
N GLU A 269 1.43 -21.06 -5.36
CA GLU A 269 1.91 -22.38 -4.91
C GLU A 269 2.72 -23.11 -5.98
N GLY A 270 2.31 -23.00 -7.25
CA GLY A 270 3.06 -23.55 -8.38
C GLY A 270 4.42 -22.87 -8.54
N ARG A 271 4.43 -21.53 -8.47
CA ARG A 271 5.64 -20.72 -8.54
C ARG A 271 6.60 -20.99 -7.40
N LEU A 272 6.12 -21.09 -6.17
CA LEU A 272 6.96 -21.40 -5.02
C LEU A 272 7.78 -22.68 -5.24
N LYS A 273 7.19 -23.72 -5.85
CA LYS A 273 7.90 -24.95 -6.21
C LYS A 273 8.90 -24.73 -7.36
N ALA A 274 8.47 -24.06 -8.43
CA ALA A 274 9.29 -23.82 -9.61
C ALA A 274 10.53 -22.96 -9.30
N VAL A 275 10.35 -21.89 -8.52
CA VAL A 275 11.44 -21.00 -8.11
C VAL A 275 12.43 -21.75 -7.24
N ARG A 276 11.98 -22.56 -6.26
CA ARG A 276 12.90 -23.38 -5.44
C ARG A 276 13.73 -24.37 -6.27
N ASN A 277 13.14 -25.01 -7.27
CA ASN A 277 13.89 -25.89 -8.18
C ASN A 277 14.95 -25.11 -8.95
N THR A 278 14.59 -23.93 -9.46
CA THR A 278 15.53 -23.04 -10.18
C THR A 278 16.65 -22.54 -9.25
N MET A 279 16.32 -22.22 -7.99
CA MET A 279 17.30 -21.85 -6.98
C MET A 279 18.27 -23.00 -6.70
N LEU A 280 17.79 -24.24 -6.61
CA LEU A 280 18.67 -25.40 -6.42
C LEU A 280 19.64 -25.56 -7.59
N GLU A 281 19.16 -25.44 -8.83
CA GLU A 281 20.00 -25.53 -10.03
C GLU A 281 21.11 -24.48 -10.03
N LEU A 282 20.79 -23.23 -9.66
CA LEU A 282 21.77 -22.13 -9.56
C LEU A 282 22.70 -22.26 -8.35
N ALA A 283 22.18 -22.72 -7.21
CA ALA A 283 22.93 -22.83 -5.97
C ALA A 283 23.91 -24.02 -5.99
N THR A 284 23.58 -25.13 -6.65
CA THR A 284 24.40 -26.35 -6.67
C THR A 284 25.86 -26.13 -7.09
N PRO A 285 26.17 -25.44 -8.22
CA PRO A 285 27.57 -25.19 -8.60
C PRO A 285 28.29 -24.25 -7.62
N LEU A 286 27.59 -23.27 -7.05
CA LEU A 286 28.15 -22.37 -6.03
C LEU A 286 28.44 -23.12 -4.73
N HIS A 287 27.51 -23.96 -4.29
CA HIS A 287 27.64 -24.79 -3.11
C HIS A 287 28.80 -25.78 -3.24
N SER A 288 28.93 -26.46 -4.38
CA SER A 288 30.05 -27.36 -4.66
C SER A 288 31.40 -26.65 -4.58
N LYS A 289 31.43 -25.36 -4.93
CA LYS A 289 32.64 -24.51 -4.88
C LYS A 289 32.93 -24.01 -3.46
N TRP A 290 31.92 -23.55 -2.73
CA TRP A 290 32.08 -22.90 -1.42
C TRP A 290 32.07 -23.89 -0.24
N PHE A 291 31.37 -25.01 -0.38
CA PHE A 291 31.13 -26.02 0.66
C PHE A 291 31.36 -27.46 0.15
N PRO A 292 32.52 -27.78 -0.45
CA PRO A 292 32.76 -29.07 -1.13
C PRO A 292 32.65 -30.31 -0.24
N ALA A 293 32.74 -30.15 1.09
CA ALA A 293 32.65 -31.24 2.06
C ALA A 293 31.26 -31.36 2.73
N HIS A 294 30.32 -30.48 2.38
CA HIS A 294 28.98 -30.46 2.97
C HIS A 294 28.03 -31.41 2.22
N SER A 295 26.90 -31.72 2.86
CA SER A 295 25.85 -32.58 2.31
C SER A 295 25.05 -31.88 1.21
N ASN A 296 24.68 -32.63 0.16
CA ASN A 296 23.86 -32.14 -0.96
C ASN A 296 22.35 -32.23 -0.71
N ASP A 297 21.90 -32.00 0.53
CA ASP A 297 20.46 -31.89 0.81
C ASP A 297 19.92 -30.60 0.19
N THR A 298 18.86 -30.69 -0.61
CA THR A 298 18.34 -29.59 -1.44
C THR A 298 18.16 -28.28 -0.68
N ASP A 299 17.47 -28.31 0.44
CA ASP A 299 17.12 -27.11 1.20
C ASP A 299 18.36 -26.53 1.90
N LYS A 300 19.24 -27.42 2.37
CA LYS A 300 20.50 -27.04 2.97
C LYS A 300 21.45 -26.39 1.94
N VAL A 301 21.52 -26.91 0.71
CA VAL A 301 22.32 -26.34 -0.38
C VAL A 301 21.92 -24.91 -0.65
N ILE A 302 20.62 -24.65 -0.84
CA ILE A 302 20.10 -23.31 -1.09
C ILE A 302 20.40 -22.39 0.11
N ARG A 303 20.13 -22.86 1.34
CA ARG A 303 20.34 -22.07 2.56
C ARG A 303 21.80 -21.70 2.78
N GLU A 304 22.73 -22.64 2.65
CA GLU A 304 24.16 -22.38 2.86
C GLU A 304 24.72 -21.38 1.81
N VAL A 305 24.25 -21.46 0.56
CA VAL A 305 24.60 -20.50 -0.49
C VAL A 305 24.04 -19.11 -0.19
N LEU A 306 22.76 -19.01 0.19
CA LEU A 306 22.15 -17.74 0.59
C LEU A 306 22.84 -17.14 1.83
N ASP A 307 23.19 -17.96 2.80
CA ASP A 307 23.91 -17.56 4.01
C ASP A 307 25.31 -17.05 3.69
N HIS A 308 25.99 -17.64 2.70
CA HIS A 308 27.28 -17.15 2.22
C HIS A 308 27.13 -15.81 1.48
N ILE A 309 26.14 -15.68 0.59
CA ILE A 309 25.82 -14.42 -0.11
C ILE A 309 25.51 -13.32 0.92
N ALA A 310 24.77 -13.66 1.97
CA ALA A 310 24.37 -12.72 3.00
C ALA A 310 25.54 -12.14 3.80
N GLN A 311 26.74 -12.73 3.76
CA GLN A 311 27.95 -12.19 4.40
C GLN A 311 28.49 -10.94 3.68
N ASP A 312 28.15 -10.76 2.40
CA ASP A 312 28.45 -9.52 1.68
C ASP A 312 27.38 -8.47 2.00
N HIS A 313 27.55 -7.79 3.13
CA HIS A 313 26.64 -6.75 3.59
C HIS A 313 27.39 -5.50 4.05
N SER A 314 26.69 -4.36 4.02
CA SER A 314 27.22 -3.11 4.56
C SER A 314 27.47 -3.19 6.07
N THR A 315 28.27 -2.27 6.59
CA THR A 315 28.34 -2.00 8.04
C THR A 315 27.23 -1.03 8.45
N PRO A 316 26.87 -0.93 9.74
CA PRO A 316 25.93 0.09 10.22
C PRO A 316 26.28 1.52 9.77
N GLN A 317 27.57 1.84 9.64
CA GLN A 317 28.08 3.16 9.25
C GLN A 317 28.02 3.39 7.73
N SER A 318 28.19 2.34 6.91
CA SER A 318 28.21 2.45 5.44
C SER A 318 26.84 2.25 4.80
N TYR A 319 25.91 1.56 5.47
CA TYR A 319 24.59 1.17 4.94
C TYR A 319 23.83 2.30 4.21
N PHE A 320 23.84 3.50 4.78
CA PHE A 320 23.17 4.66 4.16
C PHE A 320 23.90 5.15 2.89
N ALA A 321 25.22 5.25 2.95
CA ALA A 321 26.02 5.69 1.80
C ALA A 321 25.98 4.68 0.65
N ASP A 322 25.97 3.39 0.98
CA ASP A 322 25.87 2.30 0.01
C ASP A 322 24.54 2.34 -0.76
N ALA A 323 23.42 2.60 -0.08
CA ALA A 323 22.13 2.80 -0.75
C ALA A 323 22.17 3.95 -1.78
N GLY A 324 22.82 5.07 -1.45
CA GLY A 324 23.02 6.18 -2.37
C GLY A 324 23.89 5.82 -3.59
N LYS A 325 24.96 5.03 -3.37
CA LYS A 325 25.78 4.49 -4.47
C LYS A 325 24.97 3.56 -5.38
N TYR A 326 24.19 2.66 -4.80
CA TYR A 326 23.36 1.71 -5.54
C TYR A 326 22.24 2.40 -6.34
N LEU A 327 21.76 3.56 -5.86
CA LEU A 327 20.78 4.36 -6.60
C LEU A 327 21.35 4.85 -7.94
N GLU A 328 22.59 5.34 -7.92
CA GLU A 328 23.25 5.80 -9.14
C GLU A 328 23.67 4.63 -10.05
N GLU A 329 24.06 3.49 -9.47
CA GLU A 329 24.29 2.23 -10.21
C GLU A 329 23.04 1.81 -11.00
N ALA A 330 21.88 1.76 -10.33
CA ALA A 330 20.61 1.41 -10.95
C ALA A 330 20.16 2.42 -12.00
N ARG A 331 20.33 3.73 -11.74
CA ARG A 331 20.05 4.82 -12.69
C ARG A 331 20.85 4.65 -13.98
N ASN A 332 22.17 4.52 -13.86
CA ASN A 332 23.07 4.40 -15.00
C ASN A 332 22.74 3.17 -15.84
N PHE A 333 22.44 2.04 -15.19
CA PHE A 333 22.04 0.83 -15.90
C PHE A 333 20.73 1.01 -16.66
N ALA A 334 19.66 1.51 -16.01
CA ALA A 334 18.36 1.72 -16.64
C ALA A 334 18.45 2.66 -17.86
N GLN A 335 19.29 3.70 -17.78
CA GLN A 335 19.59 4.59 -18.92
C GLN A 335 20.34 3.86 -20.03
N SER A 336 21.39 3.11 -19.70
CA SER A 336 22.23 2.42 -20.69
C SER A 336 21.44 1.37 -21.50
N LYS A 337 20.47 0.72 -20.86
CA LYS A 337 19.58 -0.28 -21.47
C LYS A 337 18.34 0.34 -22.10
N ASN A 338 18.17 1.66 -21.98
CA ASN A 338 17.03 2.39 -22.50
C ASN A 338 15.71 1.74 -22.05
N LEU A 339 15.58 1.42 -20.77
CA LEU A 339 14.43 0.66 -20.25
C LEU A 339 13.15 1.50 -20.23
N LEU A 340 13.26 2.80 -19.96
CA LEU A 340 12.17 3.77 -19.90
C LEU A 340 12.77 5.19 -19.90
N THR A 341 11.96 6.20 -20.16
CA THR A 341 12.36 7.59 -19.99
C THR A 341 12.48 7.90 -18.49
N LEU A 342 13.69 8.18 -18.01
CA LEU A 342 13.87 8.54 -16.60
C LEU A 342 13.53 10.02 -16.34
N PRO A 343 12.84 10.33 -15.23
CA PRO A 343 12.60 11.71 -14.81
C PRO A 343 13.92 12.39 -14.45
N ALA A 344 13.94 13.72 -14.49
CA ALA A 344 15.13 14.52 -14.19
C ALA A 344 15.65 14.34 -12.76
N GLY A 345 14.84 13.81 -11.83
CA GLY A 345 15.29 13.48 -10.48
C GLY A 345 15.29 14.65 -9.49
N ALA A 346 14.81 15.84 -9.88
CA ALA A 346 15.06 17.09 -9.14
C ALA A 346 14.43 17.13 -7.74
N ASN A 347 13.40 16.32 -7.47
CA ASN A 347 12.69 16.27 -6.20
C ASN A 347 12.99 15.01 -5.35
N LEU A 348 13.76 14.03 -5.85
CA LEU A 348 14.10 12.82 -5.10
C LEU A 348 15.17 13.10 -4.04
N GLN A 349 14.86 12.78 -2.79
CA GLN A 349 15.79 12.90 -1.67
C GLN A 349 15.99 11.55 -0.99
N VAL A 350 17.24 11.09 -0.91
CA VAL A 350 17.60 9.94 -0.10
C VAL A 350 17.86 10.43 1.32
N ILE A 351 17.01 10.06 2.27
CA ILE A 351 17.11 10.53 3.66
C ILE A 351 17.02 9.35 4.64
N PRO A 352 17.62 9.46 5.83
CA PRO A 352 17.41 8.47 6.88
C PRO A 352 15.93 8.38 7.21
N THR A 353 15.41 7.16 7.40
CA THR A 353 14.05 6.99 7.92
C THR A 353 13.95 7.74 9.25
N PRO A 354 13.02 8.70 9.36
CA PRO A 354 12.81 9.43 10.59
C PRO A 354 12.54 8.49 11.77
N GLU A 355 13.01 8.83 12.97
CA GLU A 355 13.04 7.90 14.12
C GLU A 355 11.68 7.29 14.46
N PHE A 356 10.65 8.12 14.47
CA PHE A 356 9.26 7.70 14.74
C PHE A 356 8.68 6.80 13.64
N PHE A 357 9.26 6.76 12.43
CA PHE A 357 8.82 5.88 11.34
C PHE A 357 9.54 4.54 11.30
N ARG A 358 10.64 4.37 12.05
CA ARG A 358 11.46 3.15 11.99
C ARG A 358 10.74 1.89 12.46
N GLY A 359 9.67 2.04 13.25
CA GLY A 359 8.81 0.92 13.66
C GLY A 359 7.91 0.39 12.54
N ILE A 360 7.56 1.23 11.55
CA ILE A 360 6.73 0.86 10.39
C ILE A 360 7.62 0.52 9.19
N TYR A 361 8.65 1.33 8.96
CA TYR A 361 9.64 1.14 7.91
C TYR A 361 10.93 0.60 8.54
N GLY A 362 10.97 -0.70 8.85
CA GLY A 362 12.12 -1.32 9.53
C GLY A 362 13.43 -1.28 8.72
N VAL A 363 13.34 -0.99 7.43
CA VAL A 363 14.41 -1.21 6.45
C VAL A 363 14.62 0.02 5.58
N GLY A 364 13.54 0.52 5.03
CA GLY A 364 13.46 1.61 4.08
C GLY A 364 12.07 1.63 3.47
N GLY A 365 11.84 2.56 2.56
CA GLY A 365 10.58 2.72 1.86
C GLY A 365 10.57 3.98 1.04
N PHE A 366 9.50 4.20 0.29
CA PHE A 366 9.33 5.39 -0.52
C PHE A 366 8.10 6.19 -0.08
N ASN A 367 8.27 7.50 -0.01
CA ASN A 367 7.19 8.46 0.20
C ASN A 367 7.07 9.38 -1.02
N PRO A 368 5.99 9.29 -1.81
CA PRO A 368 5.80 10.18 -2.96
C PRO A 368 5.52 11.62 -2.51
N ALA A 369 5.70 12.57 -3.43
CA ALA A 369 5.18 13.92 -3.24
C ALA A 369 3.64 13.90 -3.14
N PRO A 370 3.02 14.79 -2.35
CA PRO A 370 1.56 14.87 -2.25
C PRO A 370 0.91 15.12 -3.62
N VAL A 371 -0.24 14.47 -3.88
CA VAL A 371 -0.88 14.51 -5.20
C VAL A 371 -1.21 15.93 -5.68
N LEU A 372 -1.60 16.84 -4.78
CA LEU A 372 -1.94 18.22 -5.13
C LEU A 372 -0.74 19.16 -5.08
N GLU A 373 0.39 18.70 -4.57
CA GLU A 373 1.65 19.44 -4.47
C GLU A 373 2.82 18.62 -5.06
N PRO A 374 2.72 18.19 -6.34
CA PRO A 374 3.66 17.22 -6.93
C PRO A 374 5.09 17.76 -7.08
N ASN A 375 5.30 19.06 -6.88
CA ASN A 375 6.61 19.71 -6.93
C ASN A 375 7.37 19.63 -5.59
N LEU A 376 6.74 19.16 -4.53
CA LEU A 376 7.40 18.93 -3.24
C LEU A 376 8.34 17.71 -3.33
N GLY A 377 9.16 17.54 -2.29
CA GLY A 377 10.11 16.43 -2.22
C GLY A 377 9.44 15.06 -2.19
N ALA A 378 10.02 14.12 -2.93
CA ALA A 378 9.76 12.70 -2.78
C ALA A 378 10.93 12.08 -2.01
N PHE A 379 10.64 11.21 -1.04
CA PHE A 379 11.66 10.73 -0.11
C PHE A 379 11.87 9.23 -0.27
N PHE A 380 13.10 8.85 -0.61
CA PHE A 380 13.56 7.48 -0.47
C PHE A 380 14.19 7.32 0.91
N TRP A 381 13.51 6.58 1.77
CA TRP A 381 13.91 6.32 3.14
C TRP A 381 14.82 5.11 3.24
N ILE A 382 15.93 5.28 3.94
CA ILE A 382 16.81 4.18 4.35
C ILE A 382 16.87 4.17 5.87
N THR A 383 16.42 3.07 6.49
CA THR A 383 16.32 2.98 7.95
C THR A 383 17.67 2.66 8.55
N PRO A 384 18.32 3.60 9.27
CA PRO A 384 19.61 3.35 9.90
C PRO A 384 19.52 2.19 10.89
N VAL A 385 20.64 1.52 11.12
CA VAL A 385 20.73 0.51 12.17
C VAL A 385 20.89 1.23 13.53
N PRO A 386 19.97 1.06 14.48
CA PRO A 386 20.07 1.74 15.77
C PRO A 386 21.28 1.28 16.58
N ALA A 387 21.99 2.23 17.19
CA ALA A 387 23.15 1.95 18.04
C ALA A 387 22.81 1.14 19.32
N THR A 388 21.53 1.10 19.70
CA THR A 388 21.02 0.38 20.87
C THR A 388 20.70 -1.09 20.61
N TRP A 389 20.73 -1.54 19.35
CA TRP A 389 20.45 -2.93 19.02
C TRP A 389 21.58 -3.86 19.45
N SER A 390 21.24 -5.09 19.83
CA SER A 390 22.23 -6.13 20.08
C SER A 390 22.96 -6.50 18.78
N LYS A 391 24.16 -7.07 18.91
CA LYS A 391 24.96 -7.48 17.75
C LYS A 391 24.22 -8.49 16.88
N GLU A 392 23.47 -9.41 17.49
CA GLU A 392 22.70 -10.45 16.82
C GLU A 392 21.58 -9.84 15.98
N ARG A 393 20.88 -8.84 16.52
CA ARG A 393 19.81 -8.14 15.79
C ARG A 393 20.36 -7.28 14.65
N VAL A 394 21.49 -6.60 14.87
CA VAL A 394 22.21 -5.85 13.84
C VAL A 394 22.61 -6.77 12.69
N GLU A 395 23.22 -7.91 13.02
CA GLU A 395 23.67 -8.91 12.04
C GLU A 395 22.49 -9.51 11.26
N SER A 396 21.41 -9.90 11.94
CA SER A 396 20.20 -10.43 11.29
C SER A 396 19.63 -9.45 10.26
N LYS A 397 19.53 -8.15 10.59
CA LYS A 397 19.08 -7.12 9.63
C LYS A 397 20.04 -6.97 8.46
N LEU A 398 21.35 -6.89 8.69
CA LEU A 398 22.33 -6.67 7.63
C LEU A 398 22.49 -7.88 6.71
N ARG A 399 22.31 -9.10 7.23
CA ARG A 399 22.24 -10.32 6.41
C ARG A 399 20.99 -10.39 5.55
N GLU A 400 19.83 -10.03 6.11
CA GLU A 400 18.58 -9.95 5.34
C GLU A 400 18.69 -8.88 4.24
N TYR A 401 19.18 -7.69 4.57
CA TYR A 401 19.40 -6.57 3.65
C TYR A 401 20.87 -6.42 3.26
N ASN A 402 21.46 -7.54 2.85
CA ASN A 402 22.83 -7.61 2.35
C ASN A 402 23.01 -6.76 1.08
N ALA A 403 24.23 -6.64 0.57
CA ALA A 403 24.57 -5.76 -0.55
C ALA A 403 23.74 -6.03 -1.81
N TRP A 404 23.28 -7.27 -2.03
CA TRP A 404 22.43 -7.67 -3.15
C TRP A 404 20.98 -7.28 -2.91
N ASN A 405 20.44 -7.58 -1.72
CA ASN A 405 19.05 -7.27 -1.41
C ASN A 405 18.82 -5.77 -1.22
N LEU A 406 19.80 -5.02 -0.71
CA LEU A 406 19.75 -3.56 -0.66
C LEU A 406 19.67 -2.94 -2.06
N ARG A 407 20.34 -3.52 -3.06
CA ARG A 407 20.19 -3.09 -4.46
C ARG A 407 18.80 -3.38 -5.01
N LEU A 408 18.23 -4.55 -4.71
CA LEU A 408 16.83 -4.86 -5.08
C LEU A 408 15.88 -3.84 -4.46
N LEU A 409 16.07 -3.49 -3.18
CA LEU A 409 15.28 -2.46 -2.50
C LEU A 409 15.41 -1.10 -3.20
N VAL A 410 16.61 -0.68 -3.56
CA VAL A 410 16.86 0.58 -4.28
C VAL A 410 16.14 0.62 -5.63
N VAL A 411 16.15 -0.49 -6.36
CA VAL A 411 15.43 -0.60 -7.63
C VAL A 411 13.92 -0.52 -7.41
N HIS A 412 13.41 -1.24 -6.41
CA HIS A 412 12.00 -1.31 -6.06
C HIS A 412 11.43 0.06 -5.61
N GLU A 413 12.12 0.74 -4.70
CA GLU A 413 11.65 1.98 -4.08
C GLU A 413 11.92 3.22 -4.93
N ALA A 414 13.04 3.25 -5.66
CA ALA A 414 13.49 4.45 -6.34
C ALA A 414 13.69 4.25 -7.84
N MET A 415 14.81 3.64 -8.25
CA MET A 415 15.26 3.72 -9.64
C MET A 415 15.30 2.35 -10.34
N PRO A 416 14.39 2.04 -11.29
CA PRO A 416 13.26 2.85 -11.77
C PRO A 416 11.88 2.42 -11.20
N GLY A 417 11.82 1.99 -9.94
CA GLY A 417 10.59 1.55 -9.26
C GLY A 417 9.62 2.68 -8.87
N HIS A 418 9.21 2.73 -7.60
CA HIS A 418 8.11 3.60 -7.15
C HIS A 418 8.33 5.08 -7.44
N TYR A 419 9.55 5.62 -7.23
CA TYR A 419 9.83 7.02 -7.55
C TYR A 419 9.51 7.34 -9.01
N VAL A 420 10.03 6.55 -9.95
CA VAL A 420 9.80 6.82 -11.37
C VAL A 420 8.33 6.68 -11.73
N GLN A 421 7.63 5.65 -11.23
CA GLN A 421 6.19 5.52 -11.43
C GLN A 421 5.42 6.74 -10.92
N GLY A 422 5.78 7.25 -9.74
CA GLY A 422 5.18 8.45 -9.16
C GLY A 422 5.37 9.69 -10.03
N GLU A 423 6.58 9.90 -10.58
CA GLU A 423 6.86 11.02 -11.48
C GLU A 423 6.05 10.94 -12.79
N PHE A 424 5.87 9.74 -13.35
CA PHE A 424 4.97 9.55 -14.50
C PHE A 424 3.51 9.81 -14.13
N ALA A 425 3.05 9.31 -12.98
CA ALA A 425 1.70 9.56 -12.50
C ALA A 425 1.43 11.05 -12.29
N ASN A 426 2.45 11.83 -11.89
CA ASN A 426 2.38 13.28 -11.77
C ASN A 426 2.32 14.02 -13.12
N ALA A 427 2.69 13.38 -14.22
CA ALA A 427 2.66 13.95 -15.56
C ALA A 427 1.40 13.57 -16.38
N VAL A 428 0.47 12.80 -15.80
CA VAL A 428 -0.80 12.44 -16.46
C VAL A 428 -1.63 13.68 -16.75
N GLU A 429 -2.22 13.76 -17.95
CA GLU A 429 -3.14 14.82 -18.34
C GLU A 429 -4.48 14.24 -18.85
N PRO A 430 -5.61 14.94 -18.67
CA PRO A 430 -5.74 16.25 -18.02
C PRO A 430 -5.60 16.16 -16.49
N LYS A 431 -5.26 17.27 -15.83
CA LYS A 431 -5.10 17.39 -14.36
C LYS A 431 -6.18 16.68 -13.52
N GLN A 432 -7.45 16.70 -13.93
CA GLN A 432 -8.53 16.04 -13.19
C GLN A 432 -8.36 14.52 -13.16
N ARG A 433 -7.94 13.92 -14.28
CA ARG A 433 -7.63 12.49 -14.41
C ARG A 433 -6.41 12.11 -13.60
N ARG A 434 -5.38 12.95 -13.64
CA ARG A 434 -4.18 12.82 -12.80
C ARG A 434 -4.54 12.66 -11.32
N ILE A 435 -5.33 13.60 -10.81
CA ILE A 435 -5.74 13.62 -9.39
C ILE A 435 -6.57 12.37 -9.06
N LEU A 436 -7.56 12.04 -9.89
CA LEU A 436 -8.40 10.85 -9.71
C LEU A 436 -7.55 9.58 -9.62
N ARG A 437 -6.68 9.34 -10.61
CA ARG A 437 -5.88 8.10 -10.69
C ARG A 437 -4.77 8.04 -9.65
N ALA A 438 -4.27 9.19 -9.18
CA ALA A 438 -3.26 9.23 -8.12
C ALA A 438 -3.87 9.06 -6.72
N VAL A 439 -5.03 9.68 -6.45
CA VAL A 439 -5.75 9.54 -5.16
C VAL A 439 -6.31 8.13 -4.98
N PHE A 440 -6.80 7.54 -6.07
CA PHE A 440 -7.45 6.23 -6.07
C PHE A 440 -6.59 5.15 -6.72
N ALA A 441 -5.26 5.29 -6.62
CA ALA A 441 -4.29 4.40 -7.23
C ALA A 441 -4.55 2.92 -6.88
N ASN A 442 -4.46 2.05 -7.89
CA ASN A 442 -4.64 0.62 -7.72
C ASN A 442 -3.36 -0.01 -7.13
N GLY A 443 -3.49 -0.60 -5.94
CA GLY A 443 -2.36 -1.22 -5.21
C GLY A 443 -1.55 -2.23 -6.04
N PRO A 444 -2.17 -3.21 -6.72
CA PRO A 444 -1.45 -4.12 -7.61
C PRO A 444 -0.70 -3.44 -8.77
N ASN A 445 -1.23 -2.35 -9.32
CA ASN A 445 -0.47 -1.59 -10.32
C ASN A 445 0.81 -1.01 -9.71
N VAL A 446 0.71 -0.39 -8.53
CA VAL A 446 1.84 0.26 -7.84
C VAL A 446 2.88 -0.76 -7.38
N GLU A 447 2.48 -1.73 -6.56
CA GLU A 447 3.38 -2.73 -5.99
C GLU A 447 3.88 -3.72 -7.04
N GLY A 448 3.00 -4.06 -7.99
CA GLY A 448 3.36 -4.92 -9.10
C GLY A 448 4.36 -4.27 -10.06
N TRP A 449 4.32 -2.95 -10.25
CA TRP A 449 5.29 -2.24 -11.09
C TRP A 449 6.69 -2.36 -10.50
N ALA A 450 6.84 -2.05 -9.21
CA ALA A 450 8.13 -2.10 -8.53
C ALA A 450 8.73 -3.52 -8.56
N GLN A 451 7.93 -4.56 -8.36
CA GLN A 451 8.37 -5.95 -8.51
C GLN A 451 8.72 -6.30 -9.97
N TYR A 452 7.86 -5.94 -10.92
CA TYR A 452 8.05 -6.20 -12.35
C TYR A 452 9.32 -5.56 -12.88
N ILE A 453 9.54 -4.27 -12.61
CA ILE A 453 10.68 -3.54 -13.15
C ILE A 453 11.99 -3.98 -12.49
N THR A 454 11.94 -4.42 -11.22
CA THR A 454 13.08 -5.07 -10.56
C THR A 454 13.47 -6.35 -11.31
N GLN A 455 12.50 -7.21 -11.66
CA GLN A 455 12.76 -8.39 -12.47
C GLN A 455 13.34 -8.01 -13.85
N VAL A 456 12.75 -7.01 -14.52
CA VAL A 456 13.22 -6.56 -15.84
C VAL A 456 14.67 -6.08 -15.79
N MET A 457 15.08 -5.34 -14.76
CA MET A 457 16.48 -4.91 -14.59
C MET A 457 17.43 -6.12 -14.63
N LEU A 458 17.11 -7.18 -13.88
CA LEU A 458 17.92 -8.40 -13.84
C LEU A 458 17.89 -9.15 -15.18
N ASP A 459 16.72 -9.25 -15.81
CA ASP A 459 16.56 -9.94 -17.10
C ASP A 459 17.35 -9.21 -18.22
N GLU A 460 17.49 -7.90 -18.14
CA GLU A 460 18.25 -7.06 -19.09
C GLU A 460 19.76 -7.01 -18.79
N GLY A 461 20.21 -7.70 -17.72
CA GLY A 461 21.62 -7.91 -17.40
C GLY A 461 22.19 -7.03 -16.30
N TYR A 462 21.38 -6.58 -15.34
CA TYR A 462 21.88 -5.82 -14.19
C TYR A 462 22.94 -6.63 -13.43
N LEU A 463 24.07 -5.99 -13.10
CA LEU A 463 25.24 -6.62 -12.48
C LEU A 463 25.74 -7.86 -13.23
N ASP A 464 25.78 -7.80 -14.56
CA ASP A 464 26.31 -8.85 -15.43
C ASP A 464 25.68 -10.23 -15.17
N GLN A 465 24.42 -10.25 -14.72
CA GLN A 465 23.67 -11.47 -14.38
C GLN A 465 24.35 -12.33 -13.30
N ALA A 466 25.00 -11.70 -12.32
CA ALA A 466 25.61 -12.40 -11.19
C ALA A 466 24.62 -13.40 -10.54
N PRO A 467 25.02 -14.68 -10.36
CA PRO A 467 24.12 -15.70 -9.79
C PRO A 467 23.72 -15.37 -8.35
N GLU A 468 24.56 -14.67 -7.59
CA GLU A 468 24.26 -14.15 -6.25
C GLU A 468 23.06 -13.19 -6.26
N MET A 469 23.02 -12.28 -7.23
CA MET A 469 21.91 -11.35 -7.41
C MET A 469 20.62 -12.09 -7.80
N ARG A 470 20.72 -13.07 -8.71
CA ARG A 470 19.56 -13.87 -9.15
C ARG A 470 19.00 -14.73 -8.02
N LEU A 471 19.85 -15.37 -7.22
CA LEU A 471 19.44 -16.14 -6.03
C LEU A 471 18.78 -15.25 -4.98
N THR A 472 19.33 -14.05 -4.75
CA THR A 472 18.72 -13.06 -3.84
C THR A 472 17.36 -12.59 -4.35
N MET A 473 17.21 -12.33 -5.65
CA MET A 473 15.91 -12.03 -6.26
C MET A 473 14.94 -13.20 -6.09
N TYR A 474 15.36 -14.45 -6.31
CA TYR A 474 14.46 -15.59 -6.10
C TYR A 474 14.03 -15.74 -4.64
N LYS A 475 14.89 -15.46 -3.66
CA LYS A 475 14.48 -15.36 -2.25
C LYS A 475 13.39 -14.29 -2.06
N GLN A 476 13.50 -13.14 -2.73
CA GLN A 476 12.47 -12.10 -2.71
C GLN A 476 11.18 -12.51 -3.42
N GLU A 477 11.26 -13.17 -4.57
CA GLU A 477 10.10 -13.71 -5.29
C GLU A 477 9.37 -14.76 -4.44
N LEU A 478 10.09 -15.66 -3.77
CA LEU A 478 9.48 -16.62 -2.83
C LEU A 478 8.72 -15.91 -1.71
N ARG A 479 9.26 -14.82 -1.15
CA ARG A 479 8.55 -13.99 -0.16
C ARG A 479 7.26 -13.40 -0.74
N VAL A 480 7.29 -12.90 -1.98
CA VAL A 480 6.11 -12.37 -2.67
C VAL A 480 5.07 -13.46 -2.94
N ASP A 481 5.50 -14.64 -3.39
CA ASP A 481 4.64 -15.81 -3.61
C ASP A 481 3.99 -16.25 -2.28
N ALA A 482 4.77 -16.36 -1.19
CA ALA A 482 4.26 -16.70 0.14
C ALA A 482 3.32 -15.65 0.71
N ASN A 483 3.53 -14.36 0.47
CA ASN A 483 2.60 -13.30 0.90
C ASN A 483 1.19 -13.51 0.35
N ALA A 484 1.06 -13.91 -0.92
CA ALA A 484 -0.24 -14.25 -1.49
C ALA A 484 -0.85 -15.50 -0.85
N ILE A 485 -0.04 -16.55 -0.64
CA ILE A 485 -0.49 -17.80 -0.02
C ILE A 485 -0.95 -17.57 1.43
N LEU A 486 -0.17 -16.81 2.21
CA LEU A 486 -0.47 -16.45 3.60
C LEU A 486 -1.81 -15.75 3.71
N ASP A 487 -1.98 -14.63 2.99
CA ASP A 487 -3.18 -13.80 3.09
C ASP A 487 -4.44 -14.57 2.69
N ILE A 488 -4.39 -15.27 1.55
CA ILE A 488 -5.54 -16.05 1.05
C ILE A 488 -5.87 -17.17 2.03
N ARG A 489 -4.89 -18.00 2.44
CA ARG A 489 -5.19 -19.16 3.29
C ARG A 489 -5.55 -18.76 4.71
N LEU A 490 -4.92 -17.75 5.30
CA LEU A 490 -5.26 -17.28 6.66
C LEU A 490 -6.66 -16.68 6.68
N GLN A 491 -6.98 -15.77 5.75
CA GLN A 491 -8.28 -15.09 5.71
C GLN A 491 -9.44 -16.03 5.36
N THR A 492 -9.17 -17.13 4.66
CA THR A 492 -10.18 -18.16 4.32
C THR A 492 -10.18 -19.36 5.28
N ASN A 493 -9.46 -19.27 6.41
CA ASN A 493 -9.38 -20.29 7.45
C ASN A 493 -8.82 -21.65 6.96
N ARG A 494 -7.88 -21.62 6.02
CA ARG A 494 -7.18 -22.77 5.43
C ARG A 494 -5.72 -22.89 5.87
N MET A 495 -5.30 -22.13 6.88
CA MET A 495 -3.93 -22.13 7.41
C MET A 495 -3.88 -21.79 8.89
N THR A 496 -3.03 -22.49 9.64
CA THR A 496 -2.66 -22.17 11.03
C THR A 496 -1.42 -21.27 11.10
N ASP A 497 -1.18 -20.68 12.26
CA ASP A 497 0.03 -19.88 12.50
C ASP A 497 1.32 -20.68 12.29
N ASP A 498 1.39 -21.92 12.77
CA ASP A 498 2.57 -22.79 12.58
C ASP A 498 2.84 -23.08 11.11
N GLN A 499 1.78 -23.28 10.31
CA GLN A 499 1.90 -23.46 8.87
C GLN A 499 2.38 -22.18 8.17
N ALA A 500 1.93 -21.01 8.65
CA ALA A 500 2.39 -19.72 8.16
C ALA A 500 3.88 -19.49 8.47
N MET A 501 4.32 -19.79 9.69
CA MET A 501 5.73 -19.68 10.09
C MET A 501 6.61 -20.63 9.27
N ASN A 502 6.19 -21.90 9.13
CA ASN A 502 6.90 -22.86 8.30
C ASN A 502 6.99 -22.44 6.83
N LEU A 503 5.93 -21.85 6.27
CA LEU A 503 5.96 -21.30 4.91
C LEU A 503 7.03 -20.21 4.79
N MET A 504 7.07 -19.24 5.70
CA MET A 504 8.02 -18.13 5.63
C MET A 504 9.47 -18.59 5.85
N GLU A 505 9.74 -19.34 6.91
CA GLU A 505 11.12 -19.67 7.31
C GLU A 505 11.73 -20.79 6.46
N ASN A 506 10.98 -21.87 6.25
CA ASN A 506 11.50 -23.09 5.63
C ASN A 506 11.27 -23.11 4.12
N LEU A 507 10.09 -22.68 3.68
CA LEU A 507 9.76 -22.70 2.24
C LEU A 507 10.23 -21.45 1.49
N THR A 508 10.51 -20.34 2.18
CA THR A 508 10.99 -19.11 1.54
C THR A 508 12.31 -18.57 2.09
N PHE A 509 12.96 -19.30 2.99
CA PHE A 509 14.29 -18.99 3.53
C PHE A 509 14.39 -17.61 4.21
N GLN A 510 13.29 -17.11 4.78
CA GLN A 510 13.29 -15.82 5.48
C GLN A 510 13.84 -15.98 6.89
N GLU A 511 14.38 -14.87 7.41
CA GLU A 511 14.76 -14.76 8.81
C GLU A 511 13.52 -14.76 9.72
N HIS A 512 13.68 -15.26 10.95
CA HIS A 512 12.57 -15.41 11.91
C HIS A 512 11.81 -14.11 12.17
N GLU A 513 12.52 -12.99 12.37
CA GLU A 513 11.91 -11.67 12.62
C GLU A 513 11.03 -11.21 11.44
N GLU A 514 11.44 -11.49 10.20
CA GLU A 514 10.64 -11.19 9.01
C GLU A 514 9.38 -12.08 8.98
N ALA A 515 9.51 -13.37 9.31
CA ALA A 515 8.39 -14.31 9.34
C ALA A 515 7.32 -13.91 10.38
N VAL A 516 7.73 -13.55 11.60
CA VAL A 516 6.83 -13.09 12.68
C VAL A 516 6.11 -11.80 12.27
N ALA A 517 6.86 -10.81 11.75
CA ALA A 517 6.28 -9.55 11.29
C ALA A 517 5.25 -9.76 10.15
N LYS A 518 5.53 -10.69 9.23
CA LYS A 518 4.62 -11.04 8.14
C LYS A 518 3.35 -11.74 8.62
N LEU A 519 3.46 -12.67 9.57
CA LEU A 519 2.29 -13.31 10.18
C LEU A 519 1.40 -12.28 10.89
N GLN A 520 1.99 -11.38 11.68
CA GLN A 520 1.25 -10.29 12.32
C GLN A 520 0.54 -9.42 11.27
N ARG A 521 1.24 -8.97 10.23
CA ARG A 521 0.66 -8.16 9.13
C ARG A 521 -0.51 -8.85 8.42
N ALA A 522 -0.41 -10.16 8.17
CA ALA A 522 -1.46 -10.96 7.54
C ALA A 522 -2.72 -11.11 8.42
N LYS A 523 -2.58 -10.92 9.74
CA LYS A 523 -3.71 -10.91 10.69
C LYS A 523 -4.33 -9.53 10.86
N LEU A 524 -3.55 -8.46 10.66
CA LEU A 524 -4.00 -7.07 10.81
C LEU A 524 -4.69 -6.52 9.55
N SER A 525 -4.39 -7.12 8.40
CA SER A 525 -4.91 -6.68 7.11
C SER A 525 -5.42 -7.85 6.29
N SER A 526 -6.10 -7.55 5.18
CA SER A 526 -6.54 -8.53 4.20
C SER A 526 -6.39 -7.95 2.81
N THR A 527 -6.08 -8.80 1.84
CA THR A 527 -5.91 -8.46 0.41
C THR A 527 -4.75 -7.51 0.09
N GLN A 528 -4.02 -7.04 1.11
CA GLN A 528 -2.87 -6.16 0.94
C GLN A 528 -1.62 -6.96 0.53
N LEU A 529 -1.33 -8.09 1.18
CA LEU A 529 -0.16 -8.91 0.85
C LEU A 529 -0.19 -9.52 -0.58
N PRO A 530 -1.35 -9.90 -1.15
CA PRO A 530 -1.42 -10.35 -2.54
C PRO A 530 -1.25 -9.25 -3.60
N THR A 531 -1.20 -7.95 -3.26
CA THR A 531 -1.05 -6.88 -4.27
C THR A 531 0.25 -7.01 -5.04
N TYR A 532 1.35 -7.30 -4.34
CA TYR A 532 2.68 -7.52 -4.92
C TYR A 532 2.66 -8.65 -5.93
N PHE A 533 2.21 -9.84 -5.52
CA PHE A 533 2.17 -11.01 -6.39
C PHE A 533 1.22 -10.78 -7.56
N THR A 534 -0.04 -10.47 -7.27
CA THR A 534 -1.09 -10.34 -8.31
C THR A 534 -0.70 -9.27 -9.32
N GLY A 535 -0.25 -8.11 -8.83
CA GLY A 535 0.21 -7.00 -9.63
C GLY A 535 1.40 -7.34 -10.51
N TRP A 536 2.43 -7.97 -9.95
CA TRP A 536 3.61 -8.40 -10.70
C TRP A 536 3.25 -9.37 -11.83
N ARG A 537 2.44 -10.39 -11.51
CA ARG A 537 1.98 -11.37 -12.49
C ARG A 537 1.12 -10.71 -13.58
N ASP A 538 0.26 -9.76 -13.21
CA ASP A 538 -0.58 -9.06 -14.18
C ASP A 538 0.22 -8.06 -15.04
N TRP A 539 1.24 -7.39 -14.51
CA TRP A 539 2.17 -6.58 -15.32
C TRP A 539 2.90 -7.41 -16.39
N LEU A 540 3.34 -8.63 -16.04
CA LEU A 540 3.90 -9.57 -17.00
C LEU A 540 2.88 -9.98 -18.07
N ARG A 541 1.63 -10.26 -17.68
CA ARG A 541 0.53 -10.55 -18.62
C ARG A 541 0.24 -9.38 -19.54
N VAL A 542 0.20 -8.15 -19.02
CA VAL A 542 0.02 -6.91 -19.80
C VAL A 542 1.15 -6.75 -20.81
N ARG A 543 2.41 -6.89 -20.38
CA ARG A 543 3.58 -6.85 -21.29
C ARG A 543 3.45 -7.88 -22.40
N GLN A 544 3.12 -9.13 -22.07
CA GLN A 544 2.94 -10.20 -23.05
C GLN A 544 1.80 -9.89 -24.02
N HIS A 545 0.68 -9.38 -23.51
CA HIS A 545 -0.48 -8.99 -24.30
C HIS A 545 -0.17 -7.87 -25.29
N VAL A 546 0.55 -6.82 -24.85
CA VAL A 546 1.00 -5.72 -25.72
C VAL A 546 2.00 -6.24 -26.77
N THR A 547 2.94 -7.09 -26.37
CA THR A 547 3.93 -7.68 -27.29
C THR A 547 3.25 -8.49 -28.40
N ALA A 548 2.25 -9.31 -28.05
CA ALA A 548 1.52 -10.14 -29.01
C ALA A 548 0.64 -9.33 -29.98
N ASN A 549 0.21 -8.12 -29.60
CA ASN A 549 -0.65 -7.26 -30.42
C ASN A 549 0.11 -6.11 -31.13
N GLY A 550 1.40 -5.92 -30.85
CA GLY A 550 2.18 -4.80 -31.34
C GLY A 550 3.15 -5.16 -32.48
N LYS A 551 3.31 -4.25 -33.45
CA LYS A 551 4.45 -4.26 -34.38
C LYS A 551 5.55 -3.37 -33.78
N ASN A 552 6.80 -3.83 -33.75
CA ASN A 552 7.96 -3.10 -33.23
C ASN A 552 7.93 -2.82 -31.70
N PHE A 553 7.62 -3.84 -30.90
CA PHE A 553 7.68 -3.72 -29.43
C PHE A 553 9.09 -3.35 -28.95
N THR A 554 9.19 -2.34 -28.09
CA THR A 554 10.37 -2.04 -27.28
C THR A 554 9.96 -1.91 -25.81
N LEU A 555 10.87 -2.24 -24.89
CA LEU A 555 10.62 -2.07 -23.45
C LEU A 555 10.33 -0.61 -23.10
N ARG A 556 11.11 0.33 -23.65
CA ARG A 556 10.92 1.77 -23.43
C ARG A 556 9.52 2.23 -23.81
N ASP A 557 9.09 1.94 -25.03
CA ASP A 557 7.79 2.42 -25.51
C ASP A 557 6.65 1.80 -24.71
N PHE A 558 6.80 0.53 -24.32
CA PHE A 558 5.83 -0.13 -23.45
C PHE A 558 5.74 0.54 -22.07
N HIS A 559 6.87 0.71 -21.37
CA HIS A 559 6.90 1.30 -20.03
C HIS A 559 6.41 2.75 -20.06
N ASP A 560 6.91 3.57 -20.98
CA ASP A 560 6.51 4.98 -21.07
C ASP A 560 5.02 5.14 -21.34
N ARG A 561 4.44 4.32 -22.23
CA ARG A 561 3.00 4.35 -22.51
C ARG A 561 2.21 3.86 -21.30
N ALA A 562 2.63 2.76 -20.67
CA ALA A 562 1.93 2.17 -19.55
C ALA A 562 1.89 3.10 -18.32
N LEU A 563 3.03 3.71 -17.97
CA LEU A 563 3.13 4.60 -16.81
C LEU A 563 2.36 5.92 -17.03
N LYS A 564 2.22 6.39 -18.28
CA LYS A 564 1.41 7.57 -18.63
C LYS A 564 -0.10 7.37 -18.43
N GLU A 565 -0.56 6.14 -18.26
CA GLU A 565 -1.95 5.88 -17.89
C GLU A 565 -2.20 6.04 -16.38
N GLY A 566 -1.15 6.18 -15.56
CA GLY A 566 -1.26 6.17 -14.11
C GLY A 566 -1.64 4.80 -13.55
N ALA A 567 -1.90 4.76 -12.24
CA ALA A 567 -2.11 3.52 -11.50
C ALA A 567 -3.54 2.95 -11.61
N VAL A 568 -3.99 2.66 -12.84
CA VAL A 568 -5.28 1.98 -13.09
C VAL A 568 -5.16 0.46 -12.90
N PRO A 569 -6.27 -0.29 -12.67
CA PRO A 569 -6.24 -1.76 -12.65
C PRO A 569 -5.57 -2.36 -13.89
N LEU A 570 -4.78 -3.43 -13.73
CA LEU A 570 -3.99 -4.00 -14.83
C LEU A 570 -4.82 -4.50 -16.02
N PRO A 571 -5.99 -5.14 -15.84
CA PRO A 571 -6.87 -5.46 -16.98
C PRO A 571 -7.32 -4.23 -17.76
N VAL A 572 -7.55 -3.10 -17.06
CA VAL A 572 -7.90 -1.80 -17.67
C VAL A 572 -6.68 -1.22 -18.41
N LEU A 573 -5.48 -1.31 -17.82
CA LEU A 573 -4.23 -0.88 -18.46
C LEU A 573 -3.99 -1.62 -19.79
N ALA A 574 -4.15 -2.94 -19.82
CA ALA A 574 -4.04 -3.73 -21.06
C ALA A 574 -5.02 -3.22 -22.13
N GLN A 575 -6.25 -2.91 -21.72
CA GLN A 575 -7.27 -2.41 -22.64
C GLN A 575 -6.96 -1.01 -23.16
N LEU A 576 -6.41 -0.11 -22.34
CA LEU A 576 -5.94 1.21 -22.80
C LEU A 576 -4.79 1.06 -23.82
N LEU A 577 -3.84 0.16 -23.57
CA LEU A 577 -2.67 -0.01 -24.43
C LEU A 577 -2.95 -0.72 -25.76
N THR A 578 -3.99 -1.57 -25.82
CA THR A 578 -4.24 -2.45 -26.98
C THR A 578 -5.63 -2.33 -27.60
N GLY A 579 -6.58 -1.70 -26.90
CA GLY A 579 -8.00 -1.68 -27.27
C GLY A 579 -8.74 -3.00 -27.02
N LYS A 580 -8.08 -4.01 -26.44
CA LYS A 580 -8.63 -5.36 -26.23
C LYS A 580 -8.61 -5.76 -24.75
N PRO A 581 -9.54 -6.61 -24.29
CA PRO A 581 -9.51 -7.12 -22.92
C PRO A 581 -8.26 -7.97 -22.69
N LEU A 582 -7.74 -7.92 -21.46
CA LEU A 582 -6.72 -8.85 -21.00
C LEU A 582 -7.34 -10.26 -20.93
N ASN A 583 -6.69 -11.23 -21.57
CA ASN A 583 -7.11 -12.63 -21.58
C ASN A 583 -6.39 -13.47 -20.53
#